data_AF-A0A0D8XA26-F1
#
_entry.id   AF-A0A0D8XA26-F1
#
_cell.length_a   1.000
_cell.length_b   1.000
_cell.length_c   1.000
_cell.angle_alpha   90.00
_cell.angle_beta   90.00
_cell.angle_gamma   90.00
#
_symmetry.space_group_name_H-M   'P 1'
#
loop_
_entity.id
_entity.type
_entity.pdbx_description
1 polymer ?
#
loop_
_entity_poly.entity_id
_entity_poly.type
_entity_poly.pdbx_seq_one_letter_code
_entity_poly.pdbx_strand_id
1 'polypeptide(L)'
;MSLDEIFAHCNYASKLFGNSLAGMQSGDDVTTYDNTALLSDNFSPSDYIRNKLKGVRTGDEKKKLQALRSDMSSLNRASQETLKNNVFQNYQQFIDASKEISHLEQEIYQLSSLLLDQKMLIENLMQMTGDDKLSVQTVSSHSTSATAIAPIQVLMQKMDGIANILNNMRSSDKVLLYGEMMQLDPETKEDVHRAMLVLLSDRLLIGNITSSGKYSLESTFSLKNLAVVNVKDRESGPALADQLLKLLVFPEQRYYRCDSSRVKKMWLDELEKAKREILRECIMERQSTIRGKRITVQERANRLQNPNAITQSINSEEAEEVNQDEIAWLQELPAELDDCIAH
;
A
#
# COMPACT_ATOMS: atom_id res chain seq x y z
N MET A 1 7.61 -19.51 5.57
CA MET A 1 6.53 -20.27 4.91
C MET A 1 6.28 -21.50 5.77
N SER A 2 5.12 -21.59 6.41
CA SER A 2 4.83 -22.71 7.32
C SER A 2 4.50 -23.98 6.51
N LEU A 3 4.68 -25.16 7.10
CA LEU A 3 4.30 -26.44 6.48
C LEU A 3 2.81 -26.47 6.07
N ASP A 4 1.97 -25.69 6.77
CA ASP A 4 0.55 -25.53 6.44
C ASP A 4 0.31 -24.80 5.11
N GLU A 5 1.17 -23.85 4.73
CA GLU A 5 1.08 -23.16 3.44
C GLU A 5 1.45 -24.07 2.27
N ILE A 6 2.39 -25.01 2.49
CA ILE A 6 2.78 -26.02 1.50
C ILE A 6 1.64 -27.03 1.30
N PHE A 7 0.99 -27.48 2.38
CA PHE A 7 -0.19 -28.36 2.29
C PHE A 7 -1.38 -27.69 1.61
N ALA A 8 -1.58 -26.39 1.83
CA ALA A 8 -2.63 -25.62 1.15
C ALA A 8 -2.37 -25.51 -0.37
N HIS A 9 -1.11 -25.29 -0.78
CA HIS A 9 -0.74 -25.24 -2.20
C HIS A 9 -0.86 -26.60 -2.89
N CYS A 10 -0.49 -27.70 -2.23
CA CYS A 10 -0.70 -29.06 -2.76
C CYS A 10 -2.18 -29.41 -2.95
N ASN A 11 -3.05 -28.97 -2.03
CA ASN A 11 -4.50 -29.13 -2.17
C ASN A 11 -5.07 -28.30 -3.33
N TYR A 12 -4.51 -27.11 -3.58
CA TYR A 12 -4.92 -26.26 -4.69
C TYR A 12 -4.48 -26.84 -6.04
N ALA A 13 -3.27 -27.42 -6.11
CA ALA A 13 -2.80 -28.15 -7.28
C ALA A 13 -3.67 -29.39 -7.56
N SER A 14 -4.05 -30.18 -6.54
CA SER A 14 -5.00 -31.29 -6.72
C SER A 14 -6.36 -30.86 -7.25
N LYS A 15 -6.88 -29.70 -6.83
CA LYS A 15 -8.12 -29.12 -7.36
C LYS A 15 -8.00 -28.67 -8.82
N LEU A 16 -6.84 -28.14 -9.22
CA LEU A 16 -6.58 -27.76 -10.61
C LEU A 16 -6.44 -28.99 -11.52
N PHE A 17 -5.79 -30.05 -11.05
CA PHE A 17 -5.69 -31.32 -11.79
C PHE A 17 -7.03 -32.06 -11.91
N GLY A 18 -7.89 -32.01 -10.87
CA GLY A 18 -9.24 -32.56 -10.92
C GLY A 18 -10.13 -31.90 -11.99
N ASN A 19 -9.94 -30.61 -12.26
CA ASN A 19 -10.68 -29.89 -13.29
C ASN A 19 -10.20 -30.16 -14.72
N SER A 20 -8.94 -30.61 -14.91
CA SER A 20 -8.43 -30.95 -16.25
C SER A 20 -8.99 -32.28 -16.76
N LEU A 21 -9.46 -33.18 -15.89
CA LEU A 21 -10.12 -34.43 -16.30
C LEU A 21 -11.54 -34.21 -16.84
N ALA A 22 -12.16 -33.06 -16.56
CA ALA A 22 -13.50 -32.72 -17.03
C ALA A 22 -13.51 -32.17 -18.48
N GLY A 23 -12.35 -31.87 -19.07
CA GLY A 23 -12.23 -31.18 -20.35
C GLY A 23 -12.12 -32.07 -21.61
N MET A 24 -12.13 -33.40 -21.47
CA MET A 24 -11.95 -34.33 -22.61
C MET A 24 -13.20 -35.18 -22.86
N GLN A 25 -14.32 -34.52 -23.20
CA GLN A 25 -15.44 -35.17 -23.89
C GLN A 25 -15.88 -34.30 -25.06
N SER A 26 -15.23 -34.51 -26.20
CA SER A 26 -15.71 -34.06 -27.51
C SER A 26 -15.42 -35.19 -28.49
N GLY A 27 -16.48 -35.92 -28.89
CA GLY A 27 -16.42 -36.93 -29.96
C GLY A 27 -17.38 -38.10 -29.76
N ASP A 28 -18.47 -38.06 -30.52
CA ASP A 28 -19.37 -39.16 -30.93
C ASP A 28 -20.54 -39.58 -30.01
N ASP A 29 -21.74 -39.31 -30.54
CA ASP A 29 -23.01 -39.08 -29.84
C ASP A 29 -23.95 -40.31 -29.79
N VAL A 30 -23.42 -41.54 -29.71
CA VAL A 30 -24.28 -42.75 -29.64
C VAL A 30 -23.83 -43.79 -28.60
N THR A 31 -22.57 -43.79 -28.16
CA THR A 31 -22.03 -44.74 -27.16
C THR A 31 -21.95 -44.17 -25.73
N THR A 32 -22.11 -42.86 -25.56
CA THR A 32 -21.95 -42.16 -24.27
C THR A 32 -23.10 -42.43 -23.29
N TYR A 33 -24.32 -42.66 -23.80
CA TYR A 33 -25.50 -42.95 -22.96
C TYR A 33 -25.52 -44.36 -22.35
N ASP A 34 -24.77 -45.32 -22.92
CA ASP A 34 -24.74 -46.72 -22.46
C ASP A 34 -23.72 -46.90 -21.31
N ASN A 35 -22.64 -46.10 -21.33
CA ASN A 35 -21.58 -46.14 -20.33
C ASN A 35 -21.99 -45.49 -19.00
N THR A 36 -22.91 -44.53 -19.01
CA THR A 36 -23.43 -43.90 -17.77
C THR A 36 -24.23 -44.88 -16.92
N ALA A 37 -24.91 -45.86 -17.52
CA ALA A 37 -25.57 -46.93 -16.79
C ALA A 37 -24.56 -47.85 -16.05
N LEU A 38 -23.42 -48.15 -16.69
CA LEU A 38 -22.33 -48.94 -16.12
C LEU A 38 -21.57 -48.19 -14.99
N LEU A 39 -21.64 -46.86 -14.98
CA LEU A 39 -20.98 -45.97 -14.01
C LEU A 39 -21.90 -45.60 -12.83
N SER A 40 -23.14 -46.11 -12.79
CA SER A 40 -24.10 -45.78 -11.73
C SER A 40 -23.85 -46.59 -10.46
N ASP A 41 -23.95 -45.93 -9.29
CA ASP A 41 -23.69 -46.55 -7.97
C ASP A 41 -24.64 -47.73 -7.64
N ASN A 42 -25.81 -47.80 -8.30
CA ASN A 42 -26.84 -48.83 -8.10
C ASN A 42 -26.97 -49.78 -9.31
N PHE A 43 -25.87 -50.04 -10.01
CA PHE A 43 -25.89 -50.89 -11.20
C PHE A 43 -26.35 -52.34 -10.89
N SER A 44 -27.42 -52.77 -11.57
CA SER A 44 -27.91 -54.15 -11.55
C SER A 44 -27.56 -54.87 -12.86
N PRO A 45 -26.62 -55.83 -12.85
CA PRO A 45 -26.21 -56.56 -14.05
C PRO A 45 -27.37 -57.32 -14.70
N SER A 46 -28.27 -57.88 -13.87
CA SER A 46 -29.41 -58.66 -14.32
C SER A 46 -30.44 -57.81 -15.06
N ASP A 47 -30.73 -56.60 -14.58
CA ASP A 47 -31.70 -55.71 -15.21
C ASP A 47 -31.13 -55.05 -16.47
N TYR A 48 -29.83 -54.76 -16.48
CA TYR A 48 -29.12 -54.28 -17.67
C TYR A 48 -29.16 -55.29 -18.82
N ILE A 49 -28.80 -56.55 -18.56
CA ILE A 49 -28.83 -57.62 -19.57
C ILE A 49 -30.28 -57.89 -20.01
N ARG A 50 -31.24 -57.92 -19.07
CA ARG A 50 -32.67 -58.11 -19.39
C ARG A 50 -33.18 -57.00 -20.29
N ASN A 51 -32.85 -55.73 -20.03
CA ASN A 51 -33.22 -54.62 -20.90
C ASN A 51 -32.58 -54.71 -22.28
N LYS A 52 -31.31 -55.12 -22.40
CA LYS A 52 -30.62 -55.31 -23.69
C LYS A 52 -31.22 -56.43 -24.54
N LEU A 53 -31.80 -57.44 -23.91
CA LEU A 53 -32.42 -58.61 -24.57
C LEU A 53 -33.93 -58.45 -24.84
N LYS A 54 -34.58 -57.39 -24.35
CA LYS A 54 -35.99 -57.10 -24.69
C LYS A 54 -36.16 -56.96 -26.21
N GLY A 55 -37.18 -57.63 -26.76
CA GLY A 55 -37.56 -57.54 -28.17
C GLY A 55 -36.66 -58.30 -29.16
N VAL A 56 -35.73 -59.14 -28.68
CA VAL A 56 -34.90 -59.99 -29.55
C VAL A 56 -35.71 -61.20 -30.02
N ARG A 57 -35.56 -61.57 -31.30
CA ARG A 57 -36.22 -62.75 -31.86
C ARG A 57 -35.66 -64.03 -31.23
N THR A 58 -36.56 -64.98 -30.91
CA THR A 58 -36.21 -66.29 -30.37
C THR A 58 -35.23 -67.01 -31.31
N GLY A 59 -33.95 -67.07 -30.92
CA GLY A 59 -32.85 -67.63 -31.73
C GLY A 59 -31.64 -66.70 -31.90
N ASP A 60 -31.84 -65.38 -31.89
CA ASP A 60 -30.76 -64.38 -32.07
C ASP A 60 -30.15 -63.89 -30.74
N GLU A 61 -30.75 -64.27 -29.61
CA GLU A 61 -30.31 -63.89 -28.26
C GLU A 61 -28.85 -64.27 -27.99
N LYS A 62 -28.41 -65.46 -28.42
CA LYS A 62 -27.02 -65.91 -28.28
C LYS A 62 -26.05 -65.03 -29.06
N LYS A 63 -26.41 -64.63 -30.29
CA LYS A 63 -25.59 -63.75 -31.13
C LYS A 63 -25.48 -62.36 -30.49
N LYS A 64 -26.59 -61.83 -29.97
CA LYS A 64 -26.61 -60.52 -29.30
C LYS A 64 -25.84 -60.53 -27.98
N LEU A 65 -25.91 -61.60 -27.20
CA LEU A 65 -25.10 -61.81 -26.00
C LEU A 65 -23.60 -61.91 -26.33
N GLN A 66 -23.26 -62.60 -27.42
CA GLN A 66 -21.87 -62.73 -27.86
C GLN A 66 -21.30 -61.39 -28.33
N ALA A 67 -22.09 -60.59 -29.05
CA ALA A 67 -21.73 -59.22 -29.43
C ALA A 67 -21.53 -58.34 -28.18
N LEU A 68 -22.49 -58.34 -27.25
CA LEU A 68 -22.39 -57.58 -25.99
C LEU A 68 -21.14 -57.97 -25.18
N ARG A 69 -20.80 -59.26 -25.12
CA ARG A 69 -19.59 -59.74 -24.43
C ARG A 69 -18.32 -59.26 -25.13
N SER A 70 -18.30 -59.27 -26.47
CA SER A 70 -17.18 -58.76 -27.26
C SER A 70 -16.98 -57.25 -27.01
N ASP A 71 -18.07 -56.49 -27.04
CA ASP A 71 -18.07 -55.04 -26.82
C ASP A 71 -17.65 -54.68 -25.39
N MET A 72 -18.15 -55.42 -24.39
CA MET A 72 -17.71 -55.25 -23.00
C MET A 72 -16.22 -55.55 -22.84
N SER A 73 -15.71 -56.59 -23.52
CA SER A 73 -14.31 -56.96 -23.46
C SER A 73 -13.41 -55.92 -24.14
N SER A 74 -13.84 -55.33 -25.26
CA SER A 74 -13.10 -54.27 -25.93
C SER A 74 -13.10 -52.99 -25.11
N LEU A 75 -14.25 -52.61 -24.53
CA LEU A 75 -14.38 -51.46 -23.64
C LEU A 75 -13.54 -51.61 -22.38
N ASN A 76 -13.54 -52.79 -21.74
CA ASN A 76 -12.70 -53.07 -20.58
C ASN A 76 -11.20 -52.93 -20.93
N ARG A 77 -10.79 -53.44 -22.09
CA ARG A 77 -9.39 -53.30 -22.55
C ARG A 77 -9.03 -51.83 -22.80
N ALA A 78 -9.89 -51.06 -23.46
CA ALA A 78 -9.70 -49.63 -23.69
C ALA A 78 -9.66 -48.82 -22.37
N SER A 79 -10.54 -49.16 -21.41
CA SER A 79 -10.56 -48.54 -20.09
C SER A 79 -9.31 -48.84 -19.29
N GLN A 80 -8.80 -50.07 -19.34
CA GLN A 80 -7.55 -50.45 -18.67
C GLN A 80 -6.35 -49.71 -19.25
N GLU A 81 -6.28 -49.59 -20.57
CA GLU A 81 -5.22 -48.85 -21.25
C GLU A 81 -5.27 -47.36 -20.91
N THR A 82 -6.47 -46.78 -20.90
CA THR A 82 -6.69 -45.37 -20.52
C THR A 82 -6.33 -45.11 -19.06
N LEU A 83 -6.72 -46.01 -18.16
CA LEU A 83 -6.38 -45.90 -16.73
C LEU A 83 -4.87 -45.99 -16.54
N LYS A 84 -4.21 -46.96 -17.18
CA LYS A 84 -2.76 -47.13 -17.11
C LYS A 84 -2.03 -45.90 -17.62
N ASN A 85 -2.46 -45.35 -18.77
CA ASN A 85 -1.88 -44.13 -19.33
C ASN A 85 -2.08 -42.93 -18.41
N ASN A 86 -3.28 -42.74 -17.85
CA ASN A 86 -3.53 -41.66 -16.89
C ASN A 86 -2.68 -41.79 -15.63
N VAL A 87 -2.58 -42.99 -15.06
CA VAL A 87 -1.73 -43.24 -13.89
C VAL A 87 -0.27 -42.95 -14.20
N PHE A 88 0.23 -43.39 -15.36
CA PHE A 88 1.60 -43.13 -15.76
C PHE A 88 1.87 -41.63 -15.98
N GLN A 89 0.95 -40.92 -16.63
CA GLN A 89 1.05 -39.47 -16.84
C GLN A 89 1.01 -38.70 -15.51
N ASN A 90 0.12 -39.06 -14.60
CA ASN A 90 0.04 -38.45 -13.28
C ASN A 90 1.34 -38.67 -12.48
N TYR A 91 1.91 -39.88 -12.53
CA TYR A 91 3.20 -40.16 -11.88
C TYR A 91 4.34 -39.36 -12.52
N GLN A 92 4.37 -39.25 -13.85
CA GLN A 92 5.38 -38.45 -14.55
C GLN A 92 5.30 -36.98 -14.12
N GLN A 93 4.10 -36.40 -14.12
CA GLN A 93 3.88 -35.02 -13.68
C GLN A 93 4.24 -34.82 -12.21
N PHE A 94 3.93 -35.78 -11.33
CA PHE A 94 4.33 -35.73 -9.94
C PHE A 94 5.86 -35.73 -9.78
N ILE A 95 6.56 -36.57 -10.54
CA ILE A 95 8.02 -36.64 -10.53
C ILE A 95 8.62 -35.31 -11.03
N ASP A 96 8.10 -34.77 -12.13
CA ASP A 96 8.62 -33.53 -12.71
C ASP A 96 8.36 -32.33 -11.80
N ALA A 97 7.17 -32.24 -11.18
CA ALA A 97 6.86 -31.24 -10.17
C ALA A 97 7.77 -31.38 -8.93
N SER A 98 8.06 -32.61 -8.49
CA SER A 98 8.96 -32.85 -7.35
C SER A 98 10.39 -32.41 -7.66
N LYS A 99 10.88 -32.62 -8.89
CA LYS A 99 12.20 -32.13 -9.33
C LYS A 99 12.26 -30.62 -9.34
N GLU A 100 11.21 -29.95 -9.83
CA GLU A 100 11.14 -28.49 -9.86
C GLU A 100 11.15 -27.91 -8.44
N ILE A 101 10.40 -28.52 -7.51
CA ILE A 101 10.43 -28.13 -6.09
C ILE A 101 11.84 -28.28 -5.52
N SER A 102 12.52 -29.42 -5.76
CA SER A 102 13.90 -29.61 -5.29
C SER A 102 14.89 -28.59 -5.90
N HIS A 103 14.70 -28.21 -7.16
CA HIS A 103 15.50 -27.18 -7.80
C HIS A 103 15.29 -25.81 -7.12
N LEU A 104 14.04 -25.42 -6.89
CA LEU A 104 13.69 -24.18 -6.19
C LEU A 104 14.21 -24.17 -4.75
N GLU A 105 14.12 -25.28 -4.02
CA GLU A 105 14.71 -25.42 -2.69
C GLU A 105 16.21 -25.13 -2.73
N GLN A 106 16.94 -25.71 -3.70
CA GLN A 106 18.36 -25.49 -3.87
C GLN A 106 18.69 -24.01 -4.15
N GLU A 107 17.93 -23.33 -5.02
CA GLU A 107 18.11 -21.91 -5.31
C GLU A 107 17.84 -21.03 -4.08
N ILE A 108 16.81 -21.34 -3.30
CA ILE A 108 16.49 -20.63 -2.06
C ILE A 108 17.63 -20.80 -1.05
N TYR A 109 18.17 -22.01 -0.89
CA TYR A 109 19.33 -22.25 -0.03
C TYR A 109 20.56 -21.47 -0.50
N GLN A 110 20.84 -21.43 -1.80
CA GLN A 110 21.94 -20.63 -2.36
C GLN A 110 21.76 -19.13 -2.08
N LEU A 111 20.55 -18.60 -2.30
CA LEU A 111 20.26 -17.20 -2.01
C LEU A 111 20.40 -16.88 -0.53
N SER A 112 19.91 -17.78 0.35
CA SER A 112 20.07 -17.63 1.80
C SER A 112 21.53 -17.62 2.21
N SER A 113 22.37 -18.46 1.59
CA SER A 113 23.81 -18.45 1.83
C SER A 113 24.44 -17.13 1.38
N LEU A 114 24.12 -16.66 0.17
CA LEU A 114 24.65 -15.40 -0.35
C LEU A 114 24.28 -14.20 0.53
N LEU A 115 23.03 -14.15 1.02
CA LEU A 115 22.58 -13.11 1.95
C LEU A 115 23.30 -13.18 3.29
N LEU A 116 23.58 -14.39 3.79
CA LEU A 116 24.37 -14.58 5.01
C LEU A 116 25.82 -14.10 4.80
N ASP A 117 26.43 -14.43 3.67
CA ASP A 117 27.77 -14.00 3.31
C ASP A 117 27.86 -12.48 3.19
N GLN A 118 26.88 -11.85 2.54
CA GLN A 118 26.77 -10.39 2.46
C GLN A 118 26.61 -9.76 3.83
N LYS A 119 25.76 -10.33 4.70
CA LYS A 119 25.60 -9.86 6.08
C LYS A 119 26.93 -9.94 6.84
N MET A 120 27.63 -11.06 6.75
CA MET A 120 28.95 -11.23 7.40
C MET A 120 29.98 -10.24 6.86
N LEU A 121 29.99 -9.99 5.54
CA LEU A 121 30.87 -8.99 4.93
C LEU A 121 30.58 -7.59 5.48
N ILE A 122 29.30 -7.21 5.58
CA ILE A 122 28.87 -5.94 6.16
C ILE A 122 29.29 -5.83 7.62
N GLU A 123 29.07 -6.88 8.43
CA GLU A 123 29.48 -6.92 9.83
C GLU A 123 31.00 -6.78 9.98
N ASN A 124 31.79 -7.46 9.13
CA ASN A 124 33.24 -7.36 9.13
C ASN A 124 33.72 -5.96 8.72
N LEU A 125 33.12 -5.36 7.68
CA LEU A 125 33.44 -3.99 7.26
C LEU A 125 33.11 -2.97 8.36
N MET A 126 31.96 -3.14 9.02
CA MET A 126 31.54 -2.31 10.15
C MET A 126 32.52 -2.44 11.34
N GLN A 127 33.02 -3.64 11.63
CA GLN A 127 34.05 -3.86 12.65
C GLN A 127 35.42 -3.27 12.26
N MET A 128 35.84 -3.36 11.00
CA MET A 128 37.13 -2.80 10.53
C MET A 128 37.13 -1.27 10.45
N THR A 129 35.97 -0.65 10.23
CA THR A 129 35.85 0.81 10.10
C THR A 129 35.76 1.49 11.48
N GLY A 130 35.56 0.74 12.57
CA GLY A 130 35.52 1.28 13.93
C GLY A 130 34.33 2.21 14.20
N ASP A 131 33.40 2.30 13.27
CA ASP A 131 32.23 3.15 13.34
C ASP A 131 31.05 2.35 13.88
N ASP A 132 30.71 2.60 15.14
CA ASP A 132 29.42 2.23 15.70
C ASP A 132 28.29 2.78 14.79
N LYS A 133 27.53 1.85 14.21
CA LYS A 133 26.17 2.02 13.63
C LYS A 133 25.95 2.98 12.45
N LEU A 134 26.94 3.66 11.88
CA LEU A 134 26.66 4.68 10.87
C LEU A 134 27.58 4.64 9.66
N SER A 135 27.52 3.57 8.86
CA SER A 135 27.80 3.64 7.42
C SER A 135 27.85 2.23 6.84
N VAL A 136 26.78 1.80 6.17
CA VAL A 136 26.93 1.06 4.91
C VAL A 136 25.85 1.57 3.96
N GLN A 137 26.29 2.42 3.03
CA GLN A 137 25.60 2.67 1.78
C GLN A 137 25.52 1.37 0.98
N THR A 138 24.30 0.89 0.76
CA THR A 138 23.96 0.24 -0.52
C THR A 138 22.62 0.78 -1.00
N VAL A 139 22.65 1.20 -2.25
CA VAL A 139 21.52 1.58 -3.10
C VAL A 139 20.39 0.55 -3.03
N SER A 140 19.25 0.89 -2.43
CA SER A 140 17.94 0.49 -2.93
C SER A 140 16.81 1.24 -2.22
N SER A 141 15.90 1.74 -3.02
CA SER A 141 14.71 2.49 -2.63
C SER A 141 13.76 1.64 -1.79
N HIS A 142 13.12 2.31 -0.82
CA HIS A 142 11.98 1.83 -0.02
C HIS A 142 12.28 0.79 1.07
N SER A 143 12.53 1.27 2.30
CA SER A 143 11.78 0.78 3.46
C SER A 143 12.00 1.70 4.67
N THR A 144 10.87 1.99 5.29
CA THR A 144 10.67 2.79 6.51
C THR A 144 11.13 2.02 7.74
N SER A 145 11.63 2.77 8.75
CA SER A 145 11.65 2.46 10.19
C SER A 145 13.01 2.30 10.91
N ALA A 146 14.04 3.07 10.54
CA ALA A 146 15.19 3.35 11.42
C ALA A 146 15.76 4.78 11.27
N THR A 147 15.04 5.66 10.58
CA THR A 147 15.64 6.64 9.66
C THR A 147 15.07 8.06 9.83
N ALA A 148 15.32 8.72 10.96
CA ALA A 148 15.13 10.19 11.04
C ALA A 148 16.43 10.95 10.68
N ILE A 149 17.59 10.38 11.02
CA ILE A 149 18.91 10.98 10.74
C ILE A 149 19.33 10.72 9.28
N ALA A 150 19.09 9.53 8.75
CA ALA A 150 19.51 9.18 7.38
C ALA A 150 18.87 10.06 6.28
N PRO A 151 17.56 10.40 6.32
CA PRO A 151 16.97 11.28 5.30
C PRO A 151 17.56 12.69 5.35
N ILE A 152 17.83 13.23 6.54
CA ILE A 152 18.39 14.57 6.72
C ILE A 152 19.79 14.64 6.11
N GLN A 153 20.65 13.67 6.41
CA GLN A 153 22.02 13.63 5.87
C GLN A 153 22.04 13.48 4.35
N VAL A 154 21.24 12.55 3.81
CA VAL A 154 21.10 12.37 2.35
C VAL A 154 20.65 13.67 1.69
N LEU A 155 19.70 14.36 2.31
CA LEU A 155 19.15 15.57 1.76
C LEU A 155 20.12 16.75 1.83
N MET A 156 20.91 16.86 2.90
CA MET A 156 22.02 17.82 3.00
C MET A 156 23.12 17.58 1.96
N GLN A 157 23.36 16.33 1.57
CA GLN A 157 24.34 16.01 0.52
C GLN A 157 23.80 16.30 -0.89
N LYS A 158 22.50 16.08 -1.11
CA LYS A 158 21.85 16.25 -2.42
C LYS A 158 21.42 17.69 -2.72
N MET A 159 21.02 18.44 -1.71
CA MET A 159 20.48 19.79 -1.87
C MET A 159 21.23 20.82 -1.03
N ASP A 160 21.84 21.79 -1.70
CA ASP A 160 22.50 22.91 -1.07
C ASP A 160 21.46 23.92 -0.53
N GLY A 161 21.81 24.63 0.53
CA GLY A 161 20.94 25.61 1.21
C GLY A 161 19.90 25.03 2.17
N ILE A 162 19.70 23.69 2.21
CA ILE A 162 18.69 23.08 3.10
C ILE A 162 19.16 22.87 4.54
N ALA A 163 20.48 22.86 4.78
CA ALA A 163 21.07 22.53 6.08
C ALA A 163 20.52 23.39 7.23
N ASN A 164 20.37 24.70 7.00
CA ASN A 164 19.86 25.61 8.02
C ASN A 164 18.40 25.31 8.41
N ILE A 165 17.58 24.86 7.46
CA ILE A 165 16.18 24.52 7.73
C ILE A 165 16.11 23.23 8.52
N LEU A 166 16.86 22.20 8.10
CA LEU A 166 16.82 20.89 8.74
C LEU A 166 17.43 20.87 10.14
N ASN A 167 18.52 21.62 10.35
CA ASN A 167 19.19 21.69 11.66
C ASN A 167 18.40 22.50 12.70
N ASN A 168 17.55 23.43 12.26
CA ASN A 168 16.71 24.26 13.14
C ASN A 168 15.27 23.73 13.25
N MET A 169 15.01 22.49 12.85
CA MET A 169 13.70 21.86 13.00
C MET A 169 13.36 21.62 14.47
N ARG A 170 12.08 21.77 14.82
CA ARG A 170 11.61 21.40 16.16
C ARG A 170 11.67 19.88 16.32
N SER A 171 11.72 19.39 17.55
CA SER A 171 11.72 17.95 17.85
C SER A 171 10.47 17.22 17.35
N SER A 172 9.38 17.94 17.11
CA SER A 172 8.13 17.46 16.50
C SER A 172 8.19 17.37 14.97
N ASP A 173 9.07 18.14 14.33
CA ASP A 173 9.14 18.25 12.88
C ASP A 173 9.91 17.06 12.29
N LYS A 174 9.38 16.50 11.19
CA LYS A 174 9.94 15.32 10.54
C LYS A 174 9.94 15.51 9.04
N VAL A 175 10.92 14.89 8.38
CA VAL A 175 10.90 14.71 6.93
C VAL A 175 9.90 13.59 6.62
N LEU A 176 8.80 13.92 5.96
CA LEU A 176 7.73 12.97 5.63
C LEU A 176 7.99 12.26 4.30
N LEU A 177 8.42 13.02 3.29
CA LEU A 177 8.65 12.51 1.94
C LEU A 177 9.66 13.40 1.19
N TYR A 178 10.47 12.83 0.32
CA TYR A 178 11.30 13.61 -0.61
C TYR A 178 11.43 12.86 -1.94
N GLY A 179 11.66 13.58 -3.03
CA GLY A 179 11.76 12.98 -4.36
C GLY A 179 12.04 13.99 -5.47
N GLU A 180 12.57 13.47 -6.58
CA GLU A 180 12.88 14.24 -7.78
C GLU A 180 11.70 14.15 -8.75
N MET A 181 11.36 15.26 -9.41
CA MET A 181 10.29 15.34 -10.39
C MET A 181 10.58 16.41 -11.45
N MET A 182 9.90 16.34 -12.59
CA MET A 182 10.07 17.33 -13.67
C MET A 182 9.11 18.49 -13.44
N GLN A 183 9.64 19.70 -13.31
CA GLN A 183 8.83 20.92 -13.33
C GLN A 183 8.40 21.21 -14.77
N LEU A 184 7.12 21.53 -14.96
CA LEU A 184 6.59 21.97 -16.24
C LEU A 184 6.23 23.45 -16.23
N ASP A 185 6.25 24.02 -17.42
CA ASP A 185 5.78 25.38 -17.65
C ASP A 185 4.25 25.47 -17.42
N PRO A 186 3.76 26.46 -16.66
CA PRO A 186 2.33 26.62 -16.38
C PRO A 186 1.46 26.88 -17.61
N GLU A 187 2.02 27.47 -18.67
CA GLU A 187 1.32 27.85 -19.90
C GLU A 187 1.49 26.77 -20.98
N THR A 188 2.73 26.34 -21.25
CA THR A 188 3.01 25.39 -22.35
C THR A 188 2.86 23.93 -21.95
N LYS A 189 2.88 23.62 -20.64
CA LYS A 189 2.95 22.25 -20.09
C LYS A 189 4.15 21.45 -20.62
N GLU A 190 5.20 22.12 -21.06
CA GLU A 190 6.45 21.48 -21.49
C GLU A 190 7.41 21.30 -20.31
N ASP A 191 8.31 20.32 -20.41
CA ASP A 191 9.31 20.04 -19.38
C ASP A 191 10.34 21.18 -19.31
N VAL A 192 10.52 21.77 -18.13
CA VAL A 192 11.47 22.88 -17.91
C VAL A 192 12.79 22.36 -17.32
N HIS A 193 12.74 21.86 -16.09
CA HIS A 193 13.91 21.31 -15.40
C HIS A 193 13.51 20.32 -14.30
N ARG A 194 14.49 19.56 -13.81
CA ARG A 194 14.31 18.68 -12.65
C ARG A 194 14.26 19.52 -11.37
N ALA A 195 13.34 19.18 -10.49
CA ALA A 195 13.18 19.77 -9.17
C ALA A 195 13.18 18.65 -8.10
N MET A 196 13.83 18.92 -6.98
CA MET A 196 13.77 18.10 -5.76
C MET A 196 12.70 18.70 -4.85
N LEU A 197 11.68 17.91 -4.51
CA LEU A 197 10.69 18.29 -3.52
C LEU A 197 10.97 17.57 -2.21
N VAL A 198 10.78 18.27 -1.10
CA VAL A 198 10.92 17.75 0.26
C VAL A 198 9.73 18.18 1.08
N LEU A 199 8.91 17.22 1.47
CA LEU A 199 7.79 17.42 2.37
C LEU A 199 8.24 17.24 3.82
N LEU A 200 8.14 18.31 4.60
CA LEU A 200 8.26 18.31 6.06
C LEU A 200 6.87 18.27 6.71
N SER A 201 6.82 18.14 8.04
CA SER A 201 5.57 18.18 8.81
C SER A 201 4.74 19.45 8.59
N ASP A 202 5.39 20.61 8.41
CA ASP A 202 4.73 21.93 8.37
C ASP A 202 4.97 22.72 7.05
N ARG A 203 5.96 22.32 6.25
CA ARG A 203 6.40 23.01 5.04
C ARG A 203 6.77 22.05 3.90
N LEU A 204 6.67 22.54 2.67
CA LEU A 204 7.19 21.92 1.46
C LEU A 204 8.38 22.73 0.96
N LEU A 205 9.53 22.10 0.76
CA LEU A 205 10.73 22.70 0.21
C LEU A 205 10.89 22.25 -1.24
N ILE A 206 11.30 23.17 -2.11
CA ILE A 206 11.55 22.90 -3.52
C ILE A 206 12.95 23.40 -3.87
N GLY A 207 13.75 22.55 -4.49
CA GLY A 207 15.06 22.90 -5.00
C GLY A 207 15.21 22.58 -6.48
N ASN A 208 15.91 23.45 -7.19
CA ASN A 208 16.15 23.29 -8.62
C ASN A 208 17.51 22.70 -8.90
N ILE A 209 17.60 21.95 -9.99
CA ILE A 209 18.89 21.42 -10.44
C ILE A 209 19.79 22.57 -10.89
N THR A 210 21.00 22.60 -10.35
CA THR A 210 22.05 23.54 -10.72
C THR A 210 22.88 22.96 -11.87
N SER A 211 23.61 23.80 -12.61
CA SER A 211 24.54 23.38 -13.66
C SER A 211 25.61 22.38 -13.21
N SER A 212 25.90 22.32 -11.91
CA SER A 212 26.80 21.34 -11.27
C SER A 212 26.17 19.95 -11.06
N GLY A 213 24.88 19.77 -11.37
CA GLY A 213 24.13 18.53 -11.15
C GLY A 213 23.63 18.34 -9.71
N LYS A 214 23.91 19.27 -8.80
CA LYS A 214 23.33 19.30 -7.44
C LYS A 214 22.05 20.12 -7.41
N TYR A 215 21.15 19.82 -6.47
CA TYR A 215 19.98 20.66 -6.25
C TYR A 215 20.35 21.83 -5.35
N SER A 216 19.77 23.00 -5.59
CA SER A 216 19.87 24.17 -4.70
C SER A 216 18.48 24.57 -4.25
N LEU A 217 18.29 24.83 -2.96
CA LEU A 217 17.02 25.27 -2.41
C LEU A 217 16.56 26.56 -3.11
N GLU A 218 15.40 26.50 -3.76
CA GLU A 218 14.81 27.62 -4.49
C GLU A 218 13.71 28.29 -3.65
N SER A 219 12.77 27.48 -3.15
CA SER A 219 11.59 28.00 -2.47
C SER A 219 11.14 27.11 -1.31
N THR A 220 10.46 27.74 -0.35
CA THR A 220 9.95 27.10 0.87
C THR A 220 8.51 27.57 1.09
N PHE A 221 7.58 26.63 1.13
CA PHE A 221 6.15 26.91 1.22
C PHE A 221 5.54 26.32 2.49
N SER A 222 4.75 27.11 3.23
CA SER A 222 3.98 26.56 4.35
C SER A 222 2.81 25.73 3.83
N LEU A 223 2.60 24.55 4.43
CA LEU A 223 1.48 23.68 4.08
C LEU A 223 0.11 24.32 4.36
N LYS A 224 0.05 25.36 5.20
CA LYS A 224 -1.16 26.15 5.46
C LYS A 224 -1.66 26.91 4.22
N ASN A 225 -0.73 27.37 3.37
CA ASN A 225 -1.03 28.19 2.19
C ASN A 225 -0.85 27.43 0.87
N LEU A 226 -0.46 26.15 0.95
CA LEU A 226 -0.36 25.25 -0.19
C LEU A 226 -1.73 24.64 -0.45
N ALA A 227 -2.16 24.54 -1.70
CA ALA A 227 -3.23 23.68 -2.16
C ALA A 227 -2.66 22.70 -3.20
N VAL A 228 -3.11 21.44 -3.16
CA VAL A 228 -2.61 20.40 -4.06
C VAL A 228 -3.79 19.91 -4.85
N VAL A 229 -3.67 19.93 -6.17
CA VAL A 229 -4.77 19.61 -7.08
C VAL A 229 -4.37 18.40 -7.91
N ASN A 230 -5.19 17.36 -7.83
CA ASN A 230 -5.12 16.25 -8.76
C ASN A 230 -5.68 16.71 -10.11
N VAL A 231 -4.80 16.96 -11.07
CA VAL A 231 -5.22 17.32 -12.43
C VAL A 231 -5.68 16.05 -13.14
N LYS A 232 -6.98 15.96 -13.39
CA LYS A 232 -7.57 15.05 -14.38
C LYS A 232 -7.80 15.85 -15.65
N ASP A 233 -6.73 16.13 -16.36
CA ASP A 233 -6.82 16.90 -17.59
C ASP A 233 -7.55 16.06 -18.64
N ARG A 234 -8.61 16.62 -19.22
CA ARG A 234 -9.39 15.97 -20.28
C ARG A 234 -8.73 16.17 -21.65
N GLU A 235 -7.73 17.04 -21.73
CA GLU A 235 -7.11 17.51 -22.98
C GLU A 235 -5.70 16.93 -23.22
N SER A 236 -4.93 16.61 -22.18
CA SER A 236 -3.55 16.08 -22.30
C SER A 236 -3.44 14.54 -22.42
N GLY A 237 -4.57 13.87 -22.66
CA GLY A 237 -4.62 12.42 -22.81
C GLY A 237 -4.46 11.65 -21.48
N PRO A 238 -5.00 10.42 -21.38
CA PRO A 238 -5.09 9.69 -20.11
C PRO A 238 -3.72 9.36 -19.49
N ALA A 239 -2.68 9.17 -20.30
CA ALA A 239 -1.36 8.76 -19.80
C ALA A 239 -0.58 9.88 -19.08
N LEU A 240 -0.67 11.13 -19.56
CA LEU A 240 0.08 12.26 -18.99
C LEU A 240 -0.67 12.91 -17.81
N ALA A 241 -2.00 12.96 -17.89
CA ALA A 241 -2.85 13.45 -16.81
C ALA A 241 -2.67 12.64 -15.52
N ASP A 242 -2.49 11.32 -15.63
CA ASP A 242 -2.29 10.43 -14.49
C ASP A 242 -0.95 10.63 -13.75
N GLN A 243 -0.03 11.42 -14.31
CA GLN A 243 1.29 11.69 -13.74
C GLN A 243 1.49 13.16 -13.34
N LEU A 244 0.53 14.04 -13.64
CA LEU A 244 0.64 15.48 -13.40
C LEU A 244 0.14 15.88 -12.01
N LEU A 245 0.99 16.50 -11.22
CA LEU A 245 0.71 17.09 -9.91
C LEU A 245 0.70 18.62 -10.04
N LYS A 246 -0.42 19.27 -9.70
CA LYS A 246 -0.50 20.72 -9.65
C LYS A 246 -0.42 21.21 -8.20
N LEU A 247 0.54 22.08 -7.94
CA LEU A 247 0.68 22.79 -6.67
C LEU A 247 0.18 24.22 -6.86
N LEU A 248 -0.77 24.63 -6.04
CA LEU A 248 -1.28 25.99 -5.93
C LEU A 248 -0.66 26.61 -4.68
N VAL A 249 0.31 27.50 -4.86
CA VAL A 249 0.93 28.24 -3.75
C VAL A 249 0.74 29.72 -4.03
N PHE A 250 -0.27 30.34 -3.42
CA PHE A 250 -0.62 31.73 -3.72
C PHE A 250 0.60 32.67 -3.64
N PRO A 251 0.85 33.51 -4.67
CA PRO A 251 0.04 33.72 -5.88
C PRO A 251 0.40 32.83 -7.08
N GLU A 252 1.36 31.92 -6.94
CA GLU A 252 1.89 31.06 -8.00
C GLU A 252 1.13 29.73 -8.16
N GLN A 253 1.17 29.20 -9.39
CA GLN A 253 0.78 27.82 -9.68
C GLN A 253 1.97 27.10 -10.32
N ARG A 254 2.29 25.91 -9.83
CA ARG A 254 3.40 25.10 -10.31
C ARG A 254 2.91 23.72 -10.72
N TYR A 255 3.47 23.19 -11.80
CA TYR A 255 3.11 21.90 -12.36
C TYR A 255 4.31 20.97 -12.31
N TYR A 256 4.09 19.74 -11.87
CA TYR A 256 5.13 18.72 -11.76
C TYR A 256 4.68 17.41 -12.38
N ARG A 257 5.53 16.79 -13.20
CA ARG A 257 5.34 15.44 -13.71
C ARG A 257 6.08 14.46 -12.82
N CYS A 258 5.33 13.53 -12.23
CA CYS A 258 5.86 12.40 -11.48
C CYS A 258 6.27 11.26 -12.42
N ASP A 259 7.19 10.39 -11.99
CA ASP A 259 7.64 9.24 -12.80
C ASP A 259 6.54 8.19 -13.04
N SER A 260 5.50 8.17 -12.19
CA SER A 260 4.36 7.25 -12.33
C SER A 260 3.12 7.75 -11.60
N SER A 261 1.96 7.21 -11.95
CA SER A 261 0.69 7.50 -11.24
C SER A 261 0.73 7.06 -9.78
N ARG A 262 1.48 6.00 -9.46
CA ARG A 262 1.71 5.54 -8.08
C ARG A 262 2.44 6.60 -7.27
N VAL A 263 3.49 7.21 -7.84
CA VAL A 263 4.25 8.28 -7.18
C VAL A 263 3.36 9.51 -6.98
N LYS A 264 2.60 9.93 -8.00
CA LYS A 264 1.63 11.03 -7.86
C LYS A 264 0.63 10.78 -6.73
N LYS A 265 0.03 9.59 -6.67
CA LYS A 265 -0.92 9.22 -5.61
C LYS A 265 -0.28 9.26 -4.24
N MET A 266 0.92 8.69 -4.09
CA MET A 266 1.68 8.72 -2.84
C MET A 266 1.94 10.16 -2.36
N TRP A 267 2.35 11.07 -3.26
CA TRP A 267 2.55 12.48 -2.93
C TRP A 267 1.26 13.17 -2.50
N LEU A 268 0.15 12.94 -3.21
CA LEU A 268 -1.17 13.48 -2.86
C LEU A 268 -1.59 13.01 -1.46
N ASP A 269 -1.52 11.71 -1.21
CA ASP A 269 -1.95 11.10 0.05
C ASP A 269 -1.13 11.63 1.24
N GLU A 270 0.20 11.76 1.10
CA GLU A 270 1.07 12.25 2.17
C GLU A 270 0.92 13.76 2.39
N LEU A 271 0.76 14.56 1.33
CA LEU A 271 0.48 16.00 1.43
C LEU A 271 -0.87 16.27 2.13
N GLU A 272 -1.91 15.53 1.78
CA GLU A 272 -3.21 15.63 2.46
C GLU A 272 -3.13 15.19 3.91
N LYS A 273 -2.41 14.10 4.19
CA LYS A 273 -2.20 13.60 5.55
C LYS A 273 -1.46 14.63 6.41
N ALA A 274 -0.39 15.23 5.90
CA ALA A 274 0.36 16.28 6.59
C ALA A 274 -0.53 17.49 6.91
N LYS A 275 -1.35 17.94 5.96
CA LYS A 275 -2.32 19.03 6.19
C LYS A 275 -3.37 18.69 7.24
N ARG A 276 -3.93 17.47 7.20
CA ARG A 276 -4.88 17.00 8.21
C ARG A 276 -4.25 17.00 9.60
N GLU A 277 -2.97 16.65 9.69
CA GLU A 277 -2.25 16.65 10.96
C GLU A 277 -2.02 18.06 11.51
N ILE A 278 -1.60 19.01 10.67
CA ILE A 278 -1.50 20.43 11.05
C ILE A 278 -2.83 20.96 11.57
N LEU A 279 -3.95 20.59 10.92
CA LEU A 279 -5.27 21.03 11.35
C LEU A 279 -5.65 20.43 12.70
N ARG A 280 -5.34 19.14 12.95
CA ARG A 280 -5.59 18.48 14.24
C ARG A 280 -4.77 19.12 15.36
N GLU A 281 -3.49 19.36 15.13
CA GLU A 281 -2.60 20.02 16.08
C GLU A 281 -3.14 21.41 16.44
N CYS A 282 -3.52 22.21 15.44
CA CYS A 282 -4.08 23.54 15.65
C CYS A 282 -5.42 23.53 16.42
N ILE A 283 -6.25 22.48 16.25
CA ILE A 283 -7.47 22.29 17.03
C ILE A 283 -7.15 21.91 18.48
N MET A 284 -6.17 21.01 18.71
CA MET A 284 -5.76 20.61 20.05
C MET A 284 -5.16 21.78 20.84
N GLU A 285 -4.36 22.63 20.21
CA GLU A 285 -3.84 23.86 20.81
C GLU A 285 -4.97 24.80 21.26
N ARG A 286 -6.01 24.99 20.43
CA ARG A 286 -7.16 25.81 20.82
C ARG A 286 -7.94 25.21 21.99
N GLN A 287 -8.11 23.89 22.03
CA GLN A 287 -8.82 23.22 23.12
C GLN A 287 -8.04 23.24 24.44
N SER A 288 -6.70 23.21 24.41
CA SER A 288 -5.88 23.33 25.61
C SER A 288 -5.92 24.75 26.18
N THR A 289 -5.90 25.80 25.34
CA THR A 289 -6.04 27.20 25.77
C THR A 289 -7.43 27.49 26.35
N ILE A 290 -8.50 26.90 25.81
CA ILE A 290 -9.88 27.09 26.32
C ILE A 290 -10.10 26.39 27.67
N ARG A 291 -9.45 25.23 27.92
CA ARG A 291 -9.53 24.55 29.23
C ARG A 291 -8.85 25.31 30.36
N GLY A 292 -7.93 26.23 30.08
CA GLY A 292 -7.27 27.07 31.09
C GLY A 292 -8.18 28.12 31.74
N LYS A 293 -9.37 28.40 31.18
CA LYS A 293 -10.28 29.46 31.66
C LYS A 293 -11.67 28.97 32.06
N ARG A 294 -11.87 27.67 32.32
CA ARG A 294 -13.09 27.20 33.01
C ARG A 294 -12.84 27.13 34.50
N ILE A 295 -12.81 28.30 35.16
CA ILE A 295 -13.18 28.40 36.57
C ILE A 295 -14.53 27.70 36.69
N THR A 296 -14.56 26.57 37.39
CA THR A 296 -15.82 25.87 37.63
C THR A 296 -16.72 26.79 38.43
N VAL A 297 -18.04 26.71 38.21
CA VAL A 297 -19.02 27.49 39.00
C VAL A 297 -18.83 27.23 40.50
N GLN A 298 -18.32 26.05 40.86
CA GLN A 298 -17.93 25.64 42.21
C GLN A 298 -16.76 26.47 42.79
N GLU A 299 -15.75 26.77 41.98
CA GLU A 299 -14.58 27.59 42.37
C GLU A 299 -14.98 29.06 42.61
N ARG A 300 -15.91 29.58 41.80
CA ARG A 300 -16.48 30.93 41.98
C ARG A 300 -17.40 31.02 43.20
N ALA A 301 -18.15 29.95 43.51
CA ALA A 301 -19.00 29.87 44.69
C ALA A 301 -18.18 29.81 46.00
N ASN A 302 -17.05 29.10 46.01
CA ASN A 302 -16.17 29.05 47.19
C ASN A 302 -15.50 30.40 47.51
N ARG A 303 -15.25 31.26 46.52
CA ARG A 303 -14.71 32.62 46.75
C ARG A 303 -15.72 33.60 47.37
N LEU A 304 -17.02 33.35 47.23
CA LEU A 304 -18.08 34.21 47.78
C LEU A 304 -18.47 33.84 49.22
N GLN A 305 -18.02 32.69 49.73
CA GLN A 305 -18.40 32.18 51.06
C GLN A 305 -17.36 32.42 52.15
N ASN A 306 -16.23 33.06 51.86
CA ASN A 306 -15.19 33.31 52.84
C ASN A 306 -14.77 34.80 52.89
N PRO A 307 -15.36 35.61 53.77
CA PRO A 307 -15.06 37.05 53.85
C PRO A 307 -13.67 37.39 54.41
N ASN A 308 -12.90 36.41 54.90
CA ASN A 308 -11.66 36.66 55.63
C ASN A 308 -10.35 36.37 54.86
N ALA A 309 -10.39 36.25 53.53
CA ALA A 309 -9.19 36.09 52.70
C ALA A 309 -8.73 37.38 51.99
N ILE A 310 -9.11 38.56 52.50
CA ILE A 310 -8.72 39.87 51.91
C ILE A 310 -7.40 40.42 52.50
N THR A 311 -6.84 39.79 53.53
CA THR A 311 -5.57 40.26 54.11
C THR A 311 -4.57 39.11 54.23
N GLN A 312 -3.88 38.81 53.13
CA GLN A 312 -2.49 38.34 53.10
C GLN A 312 -2.06 37.97 51.68
N SER A 313 -1.71 38.99 50.88
CA SER A 313 -0.61 38.95 49.89
C SER A 313 -0.53 40.27 49.13
N ILE A 314 -0.53 41.40 49.85
CA ILE A 314 0.13 42.62 49.38
C ILE A 314 1.57 42.49 49.87
N ASN A 315 2.45 42.01 49.00
CA ASN A 315 3.89 42.33 48.96
C ASN A 315 4.60 41.43 47.94
N SER A 316 4.58 41.85 46.68
CA SER A 316 5.73 41.78 45.78
C SER A 316 5.37 42.58 44.54
N GLU A 317 6.11 43.66 44.35
CA GLU A 317 6.04 44.58 43.23
C GLU A 317 6.28 43.82 41.91
N GLU A 318 5.33 43.89 41.00
CA GLU A 318 5.58 43.89 39.56
C GLU A 318 4.46 44.72 38.92
N ALA A 319 4.82 45.93 38.53
CA ALA A 319 3.97 46.77 37.71
C ALA A 319 3.94 46.15 36.31
N GLU A 320 3.01 45.23 36.06
CA GLU A 320 2.61 44.90 34.70
C GLU A 320 1.86 46.12 34.15
N GLU A 321 2.55 46.90 33.31
CA GLU A 321 1.92 47.82 32.37
C GLU A 321 0.90 47.01 31.55
N VAL A 322 -0.37 47.18 31.88
CA VAL A 322 -1.47 46.68 31.07
C VAL A 322 -1.37 47.40 29.73
N ASN A 323 -0.88 46.67 28.72
CA ASN A 323 -0.69 47.18 27.38
C ASN A 323 -2.04 47.70 26.86
N GLN A 324 -2.15 49.02 26.66
CA GLN A 324 -3.38 49.68 26.19
C GLN A 324 -3.85 49.12 24.84
N ASP A 325 -2.95 48.51 24.06
CA ASP A 325 -3.28 47.85 22.80
C ASP A 325 -4.06 46.53 23.00
N GLU A 326 -3.88 45.83 24.13
CA GLU A 326 -4.67 44.64 24.49
C GLU A 326 -6.10 44.99 24.95
N ILE A 327 -6.41 46.27 25.20
CA ILE A 327 -7.75 46.74 25.55
C ILE A 327 -8.45 47.39 24.33
N ALA A 328 -7.69 47.83 23.32
CA ALA A 328 -8.22 48.49 22.13
C ALA A 328 -9.15 47.59 21.29
N TRP A 329 -8.80 46.30 21.12
CA TRP A 329 -9.67 45.35 20.41
C TRP A 329 -10.99 45.03 21.16
N LEU A 330 -11.02 45.28 22.47
CA LEU A 330 -12.21 45.12 23.31
C LEU A 330 -13.18 46.31 23.15
N GLN A 331 -12.73 47.44 22.63
CA GLN A 331 -13.56 48.61 22.34
C GLN A 331 -14.08 48.64 20.89
N GLU A 332 -13.38 48.02 19.95
CA GLU A 332 -13.88 47.83 18.57
C GLU A 332 -14.67 46.53 18.44
N LEU A 333 -15.84 46.47 19.10
CA LEU A 333 -16.87 45.50 18.69
C LEU A 333 -17.48 45.97 17.35
N PRO A 334 -17.50 45.11 16.30
CA PRO A 334 -18.27 45.39 15.10
C PRO A 334 -19.74 45.61 15.47
N ALA A 335 -20.37 46.64 14.88
CA ALA A 335 -21.78 47.00 15.12
C ALA A 335 -22.79 45.86 14.85
N GLU A 336 -22.34 44.76 14.24
CA GLU A 336 -23.12 43.57 13.91
C GLU A 336 -23.49 42.70 15.15
N LEU A 337 -22.90 42.94 16.32
CA LEU A 337 -23.21 42.18 17.55
C LEU A 337 -24.35 42.79 18.39
N ASP A 338 -24.64 44.08 18.26
CA ASP A 338 -25.82 44.70 18.90
C ASP A 338 -27.12 44.26 18.21
N ASP A 339 -27.07 43.98 16.90
CA ASP A 339 -28.21 43.42 16.14
C ASP A 339 -28.58 42.00 16.58
N CYS A 340 -27.65 41.25 17.19
CA CYS A 340 -27.90 39.88 17.66
C CYS A 340 -28.48 39.80 19.08
N ILE A 341 -28.50 40.92 19.82
CA ILE A 341 -29.04 40.98 21.20
C ILE A 341 -30.43 41.67 21.21
N ALA A 342 -30.81 42.34 20.12
CA ALA A 342 -32.07 43.06 19.99
C ALA A 342 -33.24 42.26 19.36
N HIS A 343 -33.09 40.95 19.10
CA HIS A 343 -34.18 40.10 18.60
C HIS A 343 -34.43 38.82 19.40
#